data_AF-A0A455SIP2-F1
#
_entry.id   AF-A0A455SIP2-F1
#
_cell.length_a   1.000
_cell.length_b   1.000
_cell.length_c   1.000
_cell.angle_alpha   90.00
_cell.angle_beta   90.00
_cell.angle_gamma   90.00
#
_symmetry.space_group_name_H-M   'P 1'
#
loop_
_entity.id
_entity.type
_entity.pdbx_description
1 polymer ?
#
loop_
_entity_poly.entity_id
_entity_poly.type
_entity_poly.pdbx_seq_one_letter_code
_entity_poly.pdbx_strand_id
1 'polypeptide(L)'
;MKQAILVETNAPLTASQRLMAGLVLVLSGSLLVLFFFPTTLPQPGTLRFLQTVQGSSCVEVTLQALSPPHHQYFLWLLPEKGDDTRKAILLGSSGQTVHLKRCLGQRNLLASYSRVLVTDEEGGMPTAPTLDSRLWRYEGAFPDTAGGQRFSALDHLRHLLAEEPTLKQLGLDGGFALYLQHNAARVDEWSRMAQQAHEEKQIRQFLYQSIQYLDGTAFAWKVLPPGTPVFVGSEGRLGLLEEAGQELPGYLNHIREHVRGMSEAPGVSVTQHELALHLDDMIRSELIPAYQQIRGHVLALLQMETLGTPEAREALAQLAATAHAAYAGNGKSGSITSLCAQLQQLATMDILPV
;
A
#
# COMPACT_ATOMS: atom_id res chain seq x y z
N MET A 1 46.36 27.09 -8.07
CA MET A 1 45.08 26.70 -8.68
C MET A 1 44.96 25.19 -8.60
N LYS A 2 43.97 24.65 -7.86
CA LYS A 2 43.66 23.21 -7.85
C LYS A 2 42.47 23.00 -8.79
N GLN A 3 42.66 22.28 -9.89
CA GLN A 3 41.57 21.86 -10.78
C GLN A 3 41.07 20.49 -10.33
N ALA A 4 39.76 20.36 -10.07
CA ALA A 4 39.09 19.08 -10.00
C ALA A 4 38.72 18.66 -11.43
N ILE A 5 39.12 17.46 -11.84
CA ILE A 5 38.76 16.90 -13.15
C ILE A 5 37.78 15.76 -12.86
N LEU A 6 36.55 15.89 -13.36
CA LEU A 6 35.59 14.79 -13.40
C LEU A 6 35.96 13.91 -14.60
N VAL A 7 36.26 12.63 -14.38
CA VAL A 7 36.52 11.67 -15.45
C VAL A 7 35.35 10.70 -15.49
N GLU A 8 34.48 10.83 -16.50
CA GLU A 8 33.45 9.82 -16.80
C GLU A 8 34.08 8.69 -17.63
N THR A 9 33.96 7.46 -17.16
CA THR A 9 34.42 6.26 -17.88
C THR A 9 33.26 5.66 -18.67
N ASN A 10 33.32 5.74 -19.99
CA ASN A 10 32.33 5.15 -20.91
C ASN A 10 32.58 3.65 -21.14
N ALA A 11 32.34 2.83 -20.11
CA ALA A 11 32.24 1.37 -20.27
C ALA A 11 30.91 0.87 -19.66
N PRO A 12 30.22 -0.11 -20.28
CA PRO A 12 28.96 -0.62 -19.75
C PRO A 12 29.22 -1.44 -18.48
N LEU A 13 28.81 -0.89 -17.33
CA LEU A 13 28.90 -1.53 -16.02
C LEU A 13 27.66 -2.38 -15.74
N THR A 14 27.84 -3.54 -15.10
CA THR A 14 26.74 -4.43 -14.67
C THR A 14 25.99 -3.84 -13.46
N ALA A 15 24.78 -4.35 -13.16
CA ALA A 15 23.91 -3.81 -12.11
C ALA A 15 24.56 -3.79 -10.71
N SER A 16 25.52 -4.68 -10.43
CA SER A 16 26.27 -4.69 -9.16
C SER A 16 27.39 -3.65 -9.07
N GLN A 17 27.70 -2.94 -10.16
CA GLN A 17 28.80 -1.98 -10.25
C GLN A 17 28.33 -0.51 -10.21
N ARG A 18 27.01 -0.25 -10.14
CA ARG A 18 26.45 1.12 -10.19
C ARG A 18 26.48 1.90 -8.86
N LEU A 19 27.16 1.39 -7.82
CA LEU A 19 27.12 1.94 -6.45
C LEU A 19 28.46 2.54 -5.95
N MET A 20 29.35 2.96 -6.85
CA MET A 20 30.67 3.51 -6.47
C MET A 20 30.81 4.96 -6.92
N ALA A 21 30.52 5.92 -6.04
CA ALA A 21 30.97 7.30 -6.21
C ALA A 21 32.39 7.44 -5.63
N GLY A 22 33.40 7.45 -6.50
CA GLY A 22 34.80 7.66 -6.10
C GLY A 22 35.22 9.12 -6.28
N LEU A 23 35.81 9.72 -5.25
CA LEU A 23 36.50 11.01 -5.35
C LEU A 23 38.00 10.75 -5.57
N VAL A 24 38.56 11.20 -6.69
CA VAL A 24 40.01 11.12 -6.97
C VAL A 24 40.67 12.45 -6.65
N LEU A 25 41.58 12.45 -5.68
CA LEU A 25 42.40 13.62 -5.32
C LEU A 25 43.85 13.34 -5.72
N VAL A 26 44.37 14.14 -6.66
CA VAL A 26 45.78 14.08 -7.07
C VAL A 26 46.56 15.13 -6.29
N LEU A 27 47.40 14.68 -5.35
CA LEU A 27 48.37 15.53 -4.65
C LEU A 27 49.76 14.99 -4.95
N SER A 28 50.61 15.82 -5.57
CA SER A 28 52.06 15.64 -5.67
C SER A 28 52.51 14.19 -5.94
N GLY A 29 52.07 13.61 -7.06
CA GLY A 29 52.62 12.36 -7.60
C GLY A 29 52.12 11.05 -6.99
N SER A 30 51.13 11.08 -6.08
CA SER A 30 50.48 9.86 -5.57
C SER A 30 48.98 9.87 -5.84
N LEU A 31 48.46 8.77 -6.39
CA LEU A 31 47.03 8.57 -6.65
C LEU A 31 46.37 8.03 -5.38
N LEU A 32 45.57 8.86 -4.70
CA LEU A 32 44.72 8.41 -3.60
C LEU A 32 43.28 8.24 -4.13
N VAL A 33 42.80 6.99 -4.19
CA VAL A 33 41.41 6.68 -4.51
C VAL A 33 40.70 6.39 -3.20
N LEU A 34 39.79 7.29 -2.79
CA LEU A 34 38.94 7.08 -1.63
C LEU A 34 37.67 6.37 -2.09
N PHE A 35 37.53 5.10 -1.68
CA PHE A 35 36.28 4.36 -1.82
C PHE A 35 35.39 4.71 -0.62
N PHE A 36 34.30 5.42 -0.88
CA PHE A 36 33.20 5.51 0.07
C PHE A 36 32.37 4.24 -0.05
N PHE A 37 32.59 3.30 0.86
CA PHE A 37 31.59 2.28 1.10
C PHE A 37 30.44 2.96 1.85
N PRO A 38 29.21 3.00 1.32
CA PRO A 38 28.06 3.28 2.16
C PRO A 38 28.02 2.16 3.19
N THR A 39 28.54 2.40 4.39
CA THR A 39 28.26 1.55 5.54
C THR A 39 26.80 1.75 5.84
N THR A 40 25.93 0.93 5.25
CA THR A 40 24.58 0.74 5.78
C THR A 40 24.79 0.26 7.21
N LEU A 41 24.52 1.15 8.18
CA LEU A 41 24.44 0.76 9.58
C LEU A 41 23.53 -0.48 9.63
N PRO A 42 23.89 -1.54 10.36
CA PRO A 42 23.02 -2.70 10.49
C PRO A 42 21.69 -2.20 11.04
N GLN A 43 20.62 -2.39 10.25
CA GLN A 43 19.28 -1.93 10.59
C GLN A 43 18.81 -2.70 11.84
N PRO A 44 18.64 -2.03 13.00
CA PRO A 44 18.30 -2.70 14.26
C PRO A 44 16.94 -3.42 14.21
N GLY A 45 16.02 -2.94 13.37
CA GLY A 45 14.77 -3.64 13.09
C GLY A 45 13.76 -2.84 12.29
N THR A 46 12.53 -3.35 12.30
CA THR A 46 11.36 -2.77 11.64
C THR A 46 10.12 -2.88 12.51
N LEU A 47 9.21 -1.92 12.36
CA LEU A 47 7.82 -2.06 12.76
C LEU A 47 6.95 -1.96 11.51
N ARG A 48 6.03 -2.90 11.37
CA ARG A 48 5.04 -2.94 10.29
C ARG A 48 3.62 -2.88 10.84
N PHE A 49 2.80 -2.02 10.27
CA PHE A 49 1.35 -2.04 10.50
C PHE A 49 0.71 -3.09 9.59
N LEU A 50 -0.16 -3.90 10.17
CA LEU A 50 -0.92 -4.92 9.47
C LEU A 50 -2.40 -4.61 9.65
N GLN A 51 -3.05 -4.16 8.58
CA GLN A 51 -4.50 -4.02 8.54
C GLN A 51 -5.11 -5.24 7.85
N THR A 52 -6.09 -5.87 8.49
CA THR A 52 -6.90 -6.90 7.83
C THR A 52 -8.12 -6.28 7.17
N VAL A 53 -8.60 -6.92 6.11
CA VAL A 53 -9.87 -6.59 5.44
C VAL A 53 -11.06 -6.62 6.41
N GLN A 54 -10.93 -7.34 7.53
CA GLN A 54 -11.94 -7.45 8.59
C GLN A 54 -11.82 -6.35 9.67
N GLY A 55 -10.92 -5.37 9.48
CA GLY A 55 -10.75 -4.24 10.39
C GLY A 55 -9.90 -4.52 11.63
N SER A 56 -9.32 -5.72 11.77
CA SER A 56 -8.34 -5.99 12.82
C SER A 56 -7.04 -5.25 12.50
N SER A 57 -6.54 -4.49 13.46
CA SER A 57 -5.25 -3.79 13.33
C SER A 57 -4.22 -4.44 14.23
N CYS A 58 -3.16 -4.96 13.62
CA CYS A 58 -2.02 -5.52 14.30
C CYS A 58 -0.77 -4.71 13.97
N VAL A 59 0.21 -4.80 14.85
CA VAL A 59 1.58 -4.39 14.55
C VAL A 59 2.48 -5.62 14.63
N GLU A 60 3.45 -5.68 13.73
CA GLU A 60 4.51 -6.67 13.75
C GLU A 60 5.83 -5.93 13.94
N VAL A 61 6.58 -6.31 14.95
CA VAL A 61 7.89 -5.73 15.26
C VAL A 61 8.92 -6.83 15.12
N THR A 62 9.94 -6.54 14.31
CA THR A 62 11.13 -7.38 14.15
C THR A 62 12.34 -6.58 14.57
N LEU A 63 13.01 -7.00 15.64
CA LEU A 63 14.28 -6.42 16.11
C LEU A 63 15.34 -7.52 16.06
N GLN A 64 16.50 -7.20 15.50
CA GLN A 64 17.58 -8.16 15.30
C GLN A 64 18.91 -7.55 15.76
N ALA A 65 19.70 -8.36 16.48
CA ALA A 65 21.04 -8.01 16.91
C ALA A 65 21.14 -6.67 17.64
N LEU A 66 20.15 -6.37 18.50
CA LEU A 66 20.24 -5.20 19.38
C LEU A 66 21.42 -5.37 20.33
N SER A 67 21.98 -4.25 20.79
CA SER A 67 22.94 -4.30 21.89
C SER A 67 22.31 -4.97 23.11
N PRO A 68 23.08 -5.65 23.98
CA PRO A 68 22.55 -6.18 25.22
C PRO A 68 21.91 -5.06 26.07
N PRO A 69 20.68 -5.23 26.58
CA PRO A 69 20.09 -4.27 27.51
C PRO A 69 20.89 -4.24 28.81
N HIS A 70 20.97 -3.08 29.46
CA HIS A 70 21.46 -3.02 30.84
C HIS A 70 20.43 -3.64 31.80
N HIS A 71 19.15 -3.52 31.46
CA HIS A 71 18.03 -4.09 32.20
C HIS A 71 17.14 -4.89 31.25
N GLN A 72 15.95 -4.37 30.91
CA GLN A 72 14.99 -5.02 30.03
C GLN A 72 14.51 -4.04 28.98
N TYR A 73 14.38 -4.51 27.73
CA TYR A 73 13.77 -3.69 26.70
C TYR A 73 12.26 -3.70 26.78
N PHE A 74 11.67 -2.51 26.73
CA PHE A 74 10.23 -2.31 26.56
C PHE A 74 9.96 -1.62 25.23
N LEU A 75 9.01 -2.19 24.49
CA LEU A 75 8.62 -1.72 23.16
C LEU A 75 7.32 -0.95 23.27
N TRP A 76 7.31 0.28 22.80
CA TRP A 76 6.17 1.18 22.87
C TRP A 76 5.73 1.59 21.47
N LEU A 77 4.44 1.47 21.20
CA LEU A 77 3.80 2.14 20.08
C LEU A 77 3.35 3.53 20.56
N LEU A 78 3.86 4.56 19.90
CA LEU A 78 3.65 5.95 20.28
C LEU A 78 2.69 6.64 19.29
N PRO A 79 1.85 7.56 19.78
CA PRO A 79 1.04 8.40 18.91
C PRO A 79 1.93 9.37 18.11
N GLU A 80 1.30 10.15 17.26
CA GLU A 80 1.98 11.20 16.50
C GLU A 80 2.67 12.21 17.43
N LYS A 81 3.75 12.82 16.94
CA LYS A 81 4.47 13.84 17.71
C LYS A 81 3.53 15.02 18.02
N GLY A 82 3.38 15.36 19.29
CA GLY A 82 2.51 16.45 19.74
C GLY A 82 1.07 16.03 20.08
N ASP A 83 0.71 14.75 19.92
CA ASP A 83 -0.55 14.23 20.44
C ASP A 83 -0.39 13.76 21.90
N ASP A 84 -0.63 14.69 22.82
CA ASP A 84 -0.58 14.43 24.27
C ASP A 84 -1.87 13.81 24.81
N THR A 85 -2.90 13.64 23.97
CA THR A 85 -4.21 13.10 24.37
C THR A 85 -4.26 11.59 24.31
N ARG A 86 -3.50 10.98 23.40
CA ARG A 86 -3.39 9.53 23.26
C ARG A 86 -2.25 8.97 24.09
N LYS A 87 -2.52 7.84 24.76
CA LYS A 87 -1.52 7.13 25.55
C LYS A 87 -0.69 6.20 24.65
N ALA A 88 0.60 6.10 24.95
CA ALA A 88 1.46 5.07 24.40
C ALA A 88 0.92 3.66 24.73
N ILE A 89 1.14 2.71 23.83
CA ILE A 89 0.77 1.30 24.03
C ILE A 89 2.03 0.48 24.25
N LEU A 90 2.14 -0.17 25.41
CA LEU A 90 3.17 -1.19 25.64
C LEU A 90 2.89 -2.38 24.73
N LEU A 91 3.75 -2.62 23.75
CA LEU A 91 3.67 -3.75 22.83
C LEU A 91 4.18 -5.04 23.47
N GLY A 92 5.20 -4.93 24.31
CA GLY A 92 5.77 -6.05 25.04
C GLY A 92 7.15 -5.72 25.57
N SER A 93 7.81 -6.74 26.09
CA SER A 93 9.18 -6.66 26.59
C SER A 93 10.03 -7.76 25.99
N SER A 94 11.32 -7.51 25.77
CA SER A 94 12.24 -8.54 25.26
C SER A 94 13.71 -8.30 25.64
N GLY A 95 14.56 -9.25 25.27
CA GLY A 95 16.02 -9.11 25.20
C GLY A 95 16.47 -8.62 23.81
N GLN A 96 17.53 -9.22 23.26
CA GLN A 96 18.24 -8.71 22.07
C GLN A 96 17.55 -8.96 20.71
N THR A 97 16.72 -9.99 20.60
CA THR A 97 15.99 -10.33 19.37
C THR A 97 14.50 -10.40 19.69
N VAL A 98 13.69 -9.77 18.85
CA VAL A 98 12.24 -9.71 19.05
C VAL A 98 11.54 -9.98 17.73
N HIS A 99 10.67 -10.98 17.71
CA HIS A 99 9.63 -11.09 16.70
C HIS A 99 8.30 -11.09 17.44
N LEU A 100 7.61 -9.95 17.41
CA LEU A 100 6.36 -9.75 18.12
C LEU A 100 5.28 -9.39 17.11
N LYS A 101 4.16 -10.12 17.13
CA LYS A 101 2.93 -9.70 16.49
C LYS A 101 1.88 -9.42 17.55
N ARG A 102 1.36 -8.20 17.59
CA ARG A 102 0.33 -7.80 18.54
C ARG A 102 -0.87 -7.23 17.81
N CYS A 103 -2.01 -7.89 17.96
CA CYS A 103 -3.29 -7.40 17.49
C CYS A 103 -4.00 -6.70 18.65
N LEU A 104 -4.47 -5.48 18.40
CA LEU A 104 -5.15 -4.66 19.40
C LEU A 104 -6.65 -4.65 19.08
N GLY A 105 -7.48 -4.50 20.11
CA GLY A 105 -8.94 -4.38 19.93
C GLY A 105 -9.38 -3.06 19.29
N GLN A 106 -8.43 -2.16 19.00
CA GLN A 106 -8.65 -0.89 18.31
C GLN A 106 -8.63 -1.10 16.79
N ARG A 107 -9.51 -0.40 16.07
CA ARG A 107 -9.48 -0.34 14.60
C ARG A 107 -8.49 0.74 14.15
N ASN A 108 -7.90 0.52 12.98
CA ASN A 108 -7.03 1.44 12.24
C ASN A 108 -5.90 2.06 13.09
N LEU A 109 -5.02 1.24 13.66
CA LEU A 109 -3.90 1.74 14.49
C LEU A 109 -3.06 2.81 13.78
N LEU A 110 -2.82 2.67 12.47
CA LEU A 110 -2.07 3.64 11.67
C LEU A 110 -2.72 5.04 11.61
N ALA A 111 -4.03 5.14 11.84
CA ALA A 111 -4.72 6.43 11.92
C ALA A 111 -4.33 7.23 13.18
N SER A 112 -3.85 6.55 14.24
CA SER A 112 -3.59 7.18 15.55
C SER A 112 -2.15 7.01 16.05
N TYR A 113 -1.39 6.08 15.49
CA TYR A 113 -0.03 5.76 15.89
C TYR A 113 0.88 5.73 14.65
N SER A 114 2.06 6.32 14.77
CA SER A 114 3.01 6.45 13.66
C SER A 114 4.47 6.36 14.11
N ARG A 115 4.71 6.03 15.39
CA ARG A 115 6.02 6.05 16.03
C ARG A 115 6.23 4.83 16.92
N VAL A 116 7.48 4.43 17.08
CA VAL A 116 7.90 3.34 17.98
C VAL A 116 9.09 3.77 18.80
N LEU A 117 9.15 3.31 20.04
CA LEU A 117 10.24 3.57 20.96
C LEU A 117 10.62 2.27 21.69
N VAL A 118 11.93 2.03 21.79
CA VAL A 118 12.52 0.96 22.59
C VAL A 118 13.31 1.58 23.74
N THR A 119 12.90 1.26 24.96
CA THR A 119 13.51 1.77 26.19
C THR A 119 14.19 0.66 26.97
N ASP A 120 15.27 0.98 27.69
CA ASP A 120 16.03 0.09 28.56
C ASP A 120 15.77 0.45 30.02
N GLU A 121 14.74 -0.17 30.62
CA GLU A 121 14.21 0.24 31.93
C GLU A 121 14.39 -0.85 32.98
N GLU A 122 14.65 -0.43 34.22
CA GLU A 122 14.72 -1.29 35.39
C GLU A 122 13.33 -1.42 36.04
N GLY A 123 13.02 -2.61 36.56
CA GLY A 123 11.82 -2.84 37.37
C GLY A 123 10.78 -3.77 36.73
N GLY A 124 9.55 -3.72 37.25
CA GLY A 124 8.42 -4.50 36.74
C GLY A 124 7.80 -3.92 35.46
N MET A 125 6.70 -4.51 34.98
CA MET A 125 6.03 -4.07 33.75
C MET A 125 5.58 -2.60 33.83
N PRO A 126 6.12 -1.70 32.99
CA PRO A 126 5.80 -0.28 33.02
C PRO A 126 4.40 0.01 32.45
N THR A 127 3.79 1.10 32.91
CA THR A 127 2.46 1.56 32.44
C THR A 127 2.53 2.74 31.47
N ALA A 128 3.70 3.38 31.34
CA ALA A 128 4.00 4.44 30.40
C ALA A 128 5.51 4.39 30.06
N PRO A 129 5.94 4.87 28.88
CA PRO A 129 7.36 4.94 28.54
C PRO A 129 8.09 5.91 29.46
N THR A 130 9.34 5.60 29.80
CA THR A 130 10.18 6.52 30.57
C THR A 130 10.38 7.86 29.85
N LEU A 131 10.33 8.94 30.62
CA LEU A 131 10.64 10.29 30.16
C LEU A 131 12.15 10.58 30.18
N ASP A 132 12.96 9.67 30.74
CA ASP A 132 14.42 9.78 30.73
C ASP A 132 14.97 9.33 29.37
N SER A 133 15.30 10.29 28.50
CA SER A 133 15.82 10.02 27.17
C SER A 133 17.15 9.25 27.16
N ARG A 134 17.88 9.20 28.29
CA ARG A 134 19.11 8.39 28.40
C ARG A 134 18.83 6.88 28.36
N LEU A 135 17.59 6.49 28.63
CA LEU A 135 17.12 5.10 28.56
C LEU A 135 16.51 4.77 27.20
N TRP A 136 16.41 5.72 26.29
CA TRP A 136 15.93 5.48 24.93
C TRP A 136 17.08 4.88 24.11
N ARG A 137 16.82 3.74 23.47
CA ARG A 137 17.85 3.01 22.72
C ARG A 137 17.60 3.01 21.23
N TYR A 138 16.34 2.85 20.86
CA TYR A 138 15.95 2.80 19.46
C TYR A 138 14.61 3.50 19.26
N GLU A 139 14.45 4.15 18.12
CA GLU A 139 13.20 4.79 17.72
C GLU A 139 12.93 4.59 16.23
N GLY A 140 11.67 4.74 15.85
CA GLY A 140 11.23 4.75 14.47
C GLY A 140 10.00 5.61 14.30
N ALA A 141 9.87 6.23 13.13
CA ALA A 141 8.73 7.06 12.78
C ALA A 141 8.51 7.05 11.27
N PHE A 142 7.26 7.20 10.83
CA PHE A 142 7.00 7.58 9.44
C PHE A 142 7.34 9.06 9.23
N PRO A 143 7.88 9.43 8.06
CA PRO A 143 8.07 10.84 7.71
C PRO A 143 6.74 11.58 7.68
N ASP A 144 6.66 12.67 8.44
CA ASP A 144 5.48 13.53 8.62
C ASP A 144 5.63 14.90 7.93
N THR A 145 6.76 15.13 7.26
CA THR A 145 7.00 16.37 6.53
C THR A 145 6.31 16.32 5.17
N ALA A 146 5.44 17.28 4.90
CA ALA A 146 4.73 17.39 3.62
C ALA A 146 5.70 17.61 2.44
N GLY A 147 5.47 16.88 1.35
CA GLY A 147 6.17 17.04 0.09
C GLY A 147 5.51 18.05 -0.86
N GLY A 148 6.00 18.10 -2.11
CA GLY A 148 5.47 18.99 -3.16
C GLY A 148 3.98 18.80 -3.47
N GLN A 149 3.40 17.65 -3.13
CA GLN A 149 1.96 17.35 -3.25
C GLN A 149 1.14 17.68 -1.99
N ARG A 150 1.67 18.48 -1.06
CA ARG A 150 1.05 18.91 0.21
C ARG A 150 0.79 17.82 1.26
N PHE A 151 1.01 16.56 0.92
CA PHE A 151 0.91 15.41 1.84
C PHE A 151 2.29 14.89 2.22
N SER A 152 2.41 14.38 3.44
CA SER A 152 3.57 13.62 3.91
C SER A 152 3.49 12.15 3.48
N ALA A 153 4.58 11.40 3.68
CA ALA A 153 4.57 9.95 3.50
C ALA A 153 3.51 9.28 4.41
N LEU A 154 3.40 9.76 5.66
CA LEU A 154 2.39 9.27 6.61
C LEU A 154 0.95 9.56 6.13
N ASP A 155 0.68 10.72 5.54
CA ASP A 155 -0.65 11.05 5.00
C ASP A 155 -1.03 10.12 3.84
N HIS A 156 -0.12 9.91 2.89
CA HIS A 156 -0.33 8.97 1.79
C HIS A 156 -0.61 7.55 2.29
N LEU A 157 0.17 7.07 3.28
CA LEU A 157 -0.06 5.77 3.90
C LEU A 157 -1.42 5.68 4.60
N ARG A 158 -1.85 6.74 5.29
CA ARG A 158 -3.15 6.80 5.96
C ARG A 158 -4.29 6.77 4.96
N HIS A 159 -4.23 7.55 3.87
CA HIS A 159 -5.25 7.51 2.81
C HIS A 159 -5.34 6.13 2.15
N LEU A 160 -4.20 5.48 1.92
CA LEU A 160 -4.16 4.15 1.32
C LEU A 160 -4.75 3.07 2.25
N LEU A 161 -4.46 3.11 3.54
CA LEU A 161 -4.70 1.98 4.44
C LEU A 161 -5.70 2.28 5.57
N ALA A 162 -5.63 3.46 6.18
CA ALA A 162 -6.25 3.73 7.49
C ALA A 162 -7.52 4.57 7.45
N GLU A 163 -7.47 5.76 6.84
CA GLU A 163 -8.57 6.71 6.76
C GLU A 163 -8.35 7.62 5.55
N GLU A 164 -9.34 7.69 4.67
CA GLU A 164 -9.27 8.58 3.50
C GLU A 164 -10.44 9.58 3.49
N PRO A 165 -10.16 10.90 3.39
CA PRO A 165 -11.18 11.94 3.48
C PRO A 165 -12.29 11.83 2.43
N THR A 166 -11.98 11.46 1.19
CA THR A 166 -12.96 11.31 0.11
C THR A 166 -13.93 10.16 0.40
N LEU A 167 -13.43 9.01 0.83
CA LEU A 167 -14.23 7.87 1.28
C LEU A 167 -15.12 8.24 2.46
N LYS A 168 -14.57 8.96 3.44
CA LYS A 168 -15.34 9.43 4.60
C LYS A 168 -16.50 10.33 4.21
N GLN A 169 -16.29 11.24 3.24
CA GLN A 169 -17.37 12.06 2.68
C GLN A 169 -18.46 11.24 1.98
N LEU A 170 -18.11 10.07 1.43
CA LEU A 170 -19.04 9.11 0.86
C LEU A 170 -19.70 8.20 1.90
N GLY A 171 -19.37 8.35 3.20
CA GLY A 171 -19.85 7.51 4.30
C GLY A 171 -19.12 6.17 4.43
N LEU A 172 -17.90 6.10 3.92
CA LEU A 172 -17.05 4.91 3.92
C LEU A 172 -15.85 5.11 4.86
N ASP A 173 -15.79 4.32 5.93
CA ASP A 173 -14.70 4.37 6.91
C ASP A 173 -13.53 3.47 6.48
N GLY A 174 -12.31 4.00 6.50
CA GLY A 174 -11.10 3.24 6.18
C GLY A 174 -10.27 3.90 5.07
N GLY A 175 -9.19 3.21 4.67
CA GLY A 175 -8.39 3.59 3.51
C GLY A 175 -8.83 2.91 2.21
N PHE A 176 -8.30 3.40 1.09
CA PHE A 176 -8.66 2.91 -0.24
C PHE A 176 -8.44 1.40 -0.45
N ALA A 177 -7.41 0.80 0.12
CA ALA A 177 -7.07 -0.61 -0.09
C ALA A 177 -8.20 -1.56 0.34
N LEU A 178 -8.94 -1.21 1.39
CA LEU A 178 -10.07 -2.00 1.89
C LEU A 178 -11.17 -2.14 0.83
N TYR A 179 -11.61 -1.00 0.30
CA TYR A 179 -12.72 -0.95 -0.64
C TYR A 179 -12.30 -1.35 -2.06
N LEU A 180 -11.06 -1.07 -2.46
CA LEU A 180 -10.50 -1.64 -3.70
C LEU A 180 -10.61 -3.16 -3.67
N GLN A 181 -10.12 -3.80 -2.61
CA GLN A 181 -10.14 -5.25 -2.51
C GLN A 181 -11.57 -5.79 -2.47
N HIS A 182 -12.45 -5.18 -1.67
CA HIS A 182 -13.85 -5.56 -1.62
C HIS A 182 -14.50 -5.49 -3.01
N ASN A 183 -14.45 -4.32 -3.65
CA ASN A 183 -15.12 -4.06 -4.93
C ASN A 183 -14.58 -4.92 -6.07
N ALA A 184 -13.27 -5.18 -6.09
CA ALA A 184 -12.63 -6.08 -7.03
C ALA A 184 -13.05 -7.55 -6.84
N ALA A 185 -13.08 -8.04 -5.59
CA ALA A 185 -13.52 -9.39 -5.26
C ALA A 185 -14.97 -9.63 -5.69
N ARG A 186 -15.77 -8.58 -5.51
CA ARG A 186 -17.16 -8.46 -5.90
C ARG A 186 -17.31 -8.62 -7.44
N VAL A 187 -16.56 -7.88 -8.25
CA VAL A 187 -16.55 -8.08 -9.73
C VAL A 187 -16.11 -9.49 -10.15
N ASP A 188 -15.11 -10.08 -9.49
CA ASP A 188 -14.72 -11.49 -9.73
C ASP A 188 -15.88 -12.45 -9.40
N GLU A 189 -16.50 -12.28 -8.24
CA GLU A 189 -17.61 -13.11 -7.78
C GLU A 189 -18.77 -13.10 -8.77
N TRP A 190 -19.29 -11.94 -9.16
CA TRP A 190 -20.42 -11.89 -10.11
C TRP A 190 -20.05 -12.34 -11.51
N SER A 191 -18.81 -12.13 -11.96
CA SER A 191 -18.34 -12.69 -13.23
C SER A 191 -18.41 -14.22 -13.22
N ARG A 192 -17.99 -14.87 -12.13
CA ARG A 192 -18.11 -16.34 -11.97
C ARG A 192 -19.55 -16.80 -11.79
N MET A 193 -20.38 -16.05 -11.06
CA MET A 193 -21.80 -16.37 -10.92
C MET A 193 -22.54 -16.24 -12.25
N ALA A 194 -22.22 -15.25 -13.08
CA ALA A 194 -22.77 -15.08 -14.42
C ALA A 194 -22.41 -16.26 -15.34
N GLN A 195 -21.17 -16.76 -15.25
CA GLN A 195 -20.74 -17.96 -15.98
C GLN A 195 -21.53 -19.21 -15.58
N GLN A 196 -21.85 -19.36 -14.29
CA GLN A 196 -22.50 -20.55 -13.75
C GLN A 196 -24.04 -20.51 -13.84
N ALA A 197 -24.62 -19.33 -14.01
CA ALA A 197 -26.06 -19.15 -14.07
C ALA A 197 -26.67 -19.75 -15.34
N HIS A 198 -27.88 -20.29 -15.20
CA HIS A 198 -28.64 -20.87 -16.32
C HIS A 198 -29.76 -19.95 -16.81
N GLU A 199 -30.23 -19.03 -15.97
CA GLU A 199 -31.30 -18.10 -16.29
C GLU A 199 -30.75 -16.77 -16.83
N GLU A 200 -31.17 -16.38 -18.03
CA GLU A 200 -30.68 -15.17 -18.70
C GLU A 200 -30.91 -13.90 -17.85
N LYS A 201 -32.05 -13.80 -17.16
CA LYS A 201 -32.35 -12.68 -16.27
C LYS A 201 -31.31 -12.57 -15.15
N GLN A 202 -30.89 -13.71 -14.59
CA GLN A 202 -29.91 -13.77 -13.52
C GLN A 202 -28.52 -13.39 -14.05
N ILE A 203 -28.14 -13.87 -15.23
CA ILE A 203 -26.88 -13.48 -15.89
C ILE A 203 -26.84 -11.97 -16.08
N ARG A 204 -27.90 -11.37 -16.65
CA ARG A 204 -27.97 -9.90 -16.86
C ARG A 204 -27.87 -9.12 -15.56
N GLN A 205 -28.50 -9.59 -14.48
CA GLN A 205 -28.38 -8.95 -13.17
C GLN A 205 -26.92 -8.92 -12.67
N PHE A 206 -26.19 -10.05 -12.79
CA PHE A 206 -24.78 -10.09 -12.40
C PHE A 206 -23.91 -9.17 -13.26
N LEU A 207 -24.19 -9.07 -14.56
CA LEU A 207 -23.51 -8.11 -15.45
C LEU A 207 -23.79 -6.66 -15.06
N TYR A 208 -25.03 -6.32 -14.65
CA TYR A 208 -25.37 -4.99 -14.14
C TYR A 208 -24.65 -4.67 -12.83
N GLN A 209 -24.56 -5.64 -11.92
CA GLN A 209 -23.81 -5.51 -10.67
C GLN A 209 -22.32 -5.24 -10.94
N SER A 210 -21.70 -5.99 -11.86
CA SER A 210 -20.30 -5.77 -12.25
C SER A 210 -20.08 -4.35 -12.80
N ILE A 211 -20.93 -3.86 -13.70
CA ILE A 211 -20.83 -2.48 -14.23
C ILE A 211 -20.95 -1.43 -13.14
N GLN A 212 -21.85 -1.63 -12.16
CA GLN A 212 -22.01 -0.67 -11.06
C GLN A 212 -20.76 -0.56 -10.18
N TYR A 213 -19.98 -1.63 -10.01
CA TYR A 213 -18.68 -1.56 -9.32
C TYR A 213 -17.54 -1.07 -10.21
N LEU A 214 -17.58 -1.39 -11.51
CA LEU A 214 -16.55 -0.96 -12.46
C LEU A 214 -16.59 0.55 -12.66
N ASP A 215 -17.77 1.10 -12.95
CA ASP A 215 -17.95 2.50 -13.34
C ASP A 215 -18.38 3.38 -12.16
N GLY A 216 -18.85 2.76 -11.08
CA GLY A 216 -19.52 3.46 -9.99
C GLY A 216 -20.98 3.76 -10.32
N THR A 217 -21.84 3.79 -9.30
CA THR A 217 -23.30 3.96 -9.50
C THR A 217 -23.66 5.26 -10.23
N ALA A 218 -22.86 6.31 -10.07
CA ALA A 218 -23.08 7.62 -10.69
C ALA A 218 -22.78 7.64 -12.20
N PHE A 219 -22.11 6.63 -12.75
CA PHE A 219 -21.73 6.56 -14.17
C PHE A 219 -22.25 5.31 -14.88
N ALA A 220 -22.51 4.23 -14.14
CA ALA A 220 -23.09 3.00 -14.66
C ALA A 220 -24.37 3.21 -15.49
N TRP A 221 -25.21 4.20 -15.13
CA TRP A 221 -26.45 4.49 -15.86
C TRP A 221 -26.23 4.92 -17.32
N LYS A 222 -25.03 5.37 -17.70
CA LYS A 222 -24.70 5.73 -19.09
C LYS A 222 -24.77 4.54 -20.03
N VAL A 223 -24.56 3.32 -19.52
CA VAL A 223 -24.49 2.08 -20.30
C VAL A 223 -25.56 1.06 -19.90
N LEU A 224 -26.19 1.23 -18.74
CA LEU A 224 -27.27 0.36 -18.27
C LEU A 224 -28.64 0.82 -18.79
N PRO A 225 -29.59 -0.12 -18.98
CA PRO A 225 -30.96 0.25 -19.36
C PRO A 225 -31.60 1.25 -18.39
N PRO A 226 -32.43 2.19 -18.87
CA PRO A 226 -33.20 3.08 -18.01
C PRO A 226 -34.03 2.30 -16.98
N GLY A 227 -34.05 2.77 -15.73
CA GLY A 227 -34.77 2.12 -14.64
C GLY A 227 -34.07 0.90 -14.03
N THR A 228 -32.84 0.58 -14.45
CA THR A 228 -32.03 -0.45 -13.79
C THR A 228 -31.85 -0.09 -12.30
N PRO A 229 -32.21 -0.98 -11.34
CA PRO A 229 -32.00 -0.73 -9.92
C PRO A 229 -30.52 -0.60 -9.56
N VAL A 230 -30.24 0.13 -8.47
CA VAL A 230 -28.92 0.10 -7.83
C VAL A 230 -28.83 -1.19 -7.01
N PHE A 231 -27.88 -2.05 -7.36
CA PHE A 231 -27.70 -3.38 -6.74
C PHE A 231 -26.51 -3.43 -5.77
N VAL A 232 -25.72 -2.37 -5.72
CA VAL A 232 -24.47 -2.29 -4.96
C VAL A 232 -24.63 -1.36 -3.76
N GLY A 233 -23.85 -1.58 -2.69
CA GLY A 233 -23.90 -0.72 -1.52
C GLY A 233 -23.17 0.61 -1.74
N SER A 234 -23.01 1.39 -0.66
CA SER A 234 -22.31 2.69 -0.71
C SER A 234 -20.88 2.58 -1.22
N GLU A 235 -20.24 1.43 -1.03
CA GLU A 235 -18.90 1.10 -1.51
C GLU A 235 -18.78 1.17 -3.04
N GLY A 236 -19.88 0.96 -3.77
CA GLY A 236 -19.95 1.04 -5.24
C GLY A 236 -20.27 2.44 -5.76
N ARG A 237 -20.33 3.47 -4.90
CA ARG A 237 -20.53 4.87 -5.36
C ARG A 237 -19.37 5.35 -6.22
N LEU A 238 -18.16 4.94 -5.86
CA LEU A 238 -16.94 5.19 -6.63
C LEU A 238 -16.59 3.95 -7.46
N GLY A 239 -16.33 4.13 -8.75
CA GLY A 239 -15.94 3.05 -9.64
C GLY A 239 -14.51 2.57 -9.40
N LEU A 240 -14.25 1.29 -9.71
CA LEU A 240 -12.88 0.77 -9.82
C LEU A 240 -12.10 1.50 -10.91
N LEU A 241 -12.78 1.81 -12.01
CA LEU A 241 -12.30 2.61 -13.13
C LEU A 241 -12.78 4.06 -12.99
N GLU A 242 -12.06 4.95 -13.66
CA GLU A 242 -12.44 6.35 -13.78
C GLU A 242 -13.16 6.60 -15.11
N GLU A 243 -14.26 7.33 -15.04
CA GLU A 243 -15.03 7.74 -16.22
C GLU A 243 -14.77 9.21 -16.59
N ALA A 244 -14.88 9.52 -17.88
CA ALA A 244 -14.67 10.89 -18.35
C ALA A 244 -15.69 11.86 -17.73
N GLY A 245 -15.18 12.97 -17.20
CA GLY A 245 -15.98 14.01 -16.53
C GLY A 245 -16.33 13.70 -15.07
N GLN A 246 -15.72 12.67 -14.48
CA GLN A 246 -15.83 12.38 -13.06
C GLN A 246 -14.97 13.35 -12.23
N GLU A 247 -15.53 13.90 -11.15
CA GLU A 247 -14.80 14.85 -10.28
C GLU A 247 -13.75 14.15 -9.40
N LEU A 248 -14.06 12.94 -8.93
CA LEU A 248 -13.19 12.13 -8.07
C LEU A 248 -12.57 10.99 -8.87
N PRO A 249 -11.25 10.76 -8.85
CA PRO A 249 -10.66 9.62 -9.55
C PRO A 249 -11.27 8.29 -9.09
N GLY A 250 -11.47 7.34 -10.01
CA GLY A 250 -11.82 5.97 -9.67
C GLY A 250 -10.74 5.32 -8.79
N TYR A 251 -11.08 4.24 -8.07
CA TYR A 251 -10.19 3.64 -7.05
C TYR A 251 -8.77 3.39 -7.56
N LEU A 252 -8.61 2.80 -8.75
CA LEU A 252 -7.28 2.49 -9.29
C LEU A 252 -6.45 3.75 -9.53
N ASN A 253 -7.02 4.79 -10.13
CA ASN A 253 -6.31 6.05 -10.37
C ASN A 253 -6.03 6.81 -9.07
N HIS A 254 -6.97 6.82 -8.12
CA HIS A 254 -6.79 7.53 -6.85
C HIS A 254 -5.69 6.89 -6.00
N ILE A 255 -5.67 5.54 -5.92
CA ILE A 255 -4.58 4.81 -5.26
C ILE A 255 -3.26 5.10 -5.97
N ARG A 256 -3.27 5.16 -7.31
CA ARG A 256 -2.09 5.49 -8.10
C ARG A 256 -1.49 6.85 -7.71
N GLU A 257 -2.33 7.86 -7.51
CA GLU A 257 -1.89 9.19 -7.07
C GLU A 257 -1.19 9.13 -5.71
N HIS A 258 -1.71 8.38 -4.74
CA HIS A 258 -1.08 8.24 -3.43
C HIS A 258 0.21 7.43 -3.44
N VAL A 259 0.31 6.34 -4.22
CA VAL A 259 1.59 5.61 -4.33
C VAL A 259 2.65 6.44 -5.03
N ARG A 260 2.29 7.23 -6.06
CA ARG A 260 3.23 8.18 -6.67
C ARG A 260 3.63 9.28 -5.70
N GLY A 261 2.68 9.85 -4.95
CA GLY A 261 2.98 10.83 -3.91
C GLY A 261 3.91 10.27 -2.83
N MET A 262 3.74 8.99 -2.46
CA MET A 262 4.63 8.28 -1.53
C MET A 262 6.05 8.15 -2.08
N SER A 263 6.24 7.86 -3.37
CA SER A 263 7.59 7.76 -3.94
C SER A 263 8.32 9.11 -3.98
N GLU A 264 7.58 10.22 -4.02
CA GLU A 264 8.11 11.59 -4.04
C GLU A 264 8.21 12.23 -2.65
N ALA A 265 7.67 11.58 -1.61
CA ALA A 265 7.58 12.16 -0.28
C ALA A 265 8.96 12.25 0.41
N PRO A 266 9.28 13.36 1.10
CA PRO A 266 10.52 13.49 1.84
C PRO A 266 10.68 12.41 2.92
N GLY A 267 11.89 11.85 3.05
CA GLY A 267 12.25 10.95 4.15
C GLY A 267 11.83 9.48 3.97
N VAL A 268 11.17 9.10 2.86
CA VAL A 268 10.90 7.69 2.59
C VAL A 268 12.18 6.90 2.35
N SER A 269 12.20 5.63 2.78
CA SER A 269 13.36 4.77 2.54
C SER A 269 13.50 4.39 1.06
N VAL A 270 14.70 3.96 0.64
CA VAL A 270 14.94 3.48 -0.74
C VAL A 270 13.97 2.36 -1.10
N THR A 271 13.74 1.41 -0.18
CA THR A 271 12.80 0.30 -0.39
C THR A 271 11.36 0.77 -0.52
N GLN A 272 10.92 1.75 0.28
CA GLN A 272 9.58 2.33 0.13
C GLN A 272 9.42 3.05 -1.20
N HIS A 273 10.43 3.81 -1.62
CA HIS A 273 10.45 4.51 -2.90
C HIS A 273 10.35 3.54 -4.08
N GLU A 274 11.20 2.51 -4.12
CA GLU A 274 11.20 1.49 -5.18
C GLU A 274 9.88 0.71 -5.22
N LEU A 275 9.35 0.33 -4.06
CA LEU A 275 8.06 -0.35 -3.97
C LEU A 275 6.93 0.54 -4.48
N ALA A 276 6.90 1.81 -4.09
CA ALA A 276 5.88 2.76 -4.53
C ALA A 276 5.89 2.97 -6.05
N LEU A 277 7.07 3.07 -6.67
CA LEU A 277 7.20 3.13 -8.14
C LEU A 277 6.73 1.83 -8.81
N HIS A 278 7.06 0.68 -8.25
CA HIS A 278 6.58 -0.60 -8.76
C HIS A 278 5.05 -0.69 -8.72
N LEU A 279 4.42 -0.23 -7.64
CA LEU A 279 2.96 -0.26 -7.51
C LEU A 279 2.27 0.72 -8.46
N ASP A 280 2.85 1.91 -8.70
CA ASP A 280 2.38 2.84 -9.74
C ASP A 280 2.37 2.17 -11.13
N ASP A 281 3.48 1.52 -11.50
CA ASP A 281 3.59 0.81 -12.77
C ASP A 281 2.61 -0.37 -12.87
N MET A 282 2.48 -1.20 -11.82
CA MET A 282 1.51 -2.30 -11.78
C MET A 282 0.08 -1.80 -12.00
N ILE A 283 -0.31 -0.71 -11.34
CA ILE A 283 -1.65 -0.14 -11.49
C ILE A 283 -1.84 0.37 -12.92
N ARG A 284 -0.89 1.15 -13.44
CA ARG A 284 -0.98 1.80 -14.76
C ARG A 284 -0.93 0.80 -15.91
N SER A 285 0.01 -0.12 -15.87
CA SER A 285 0.38 -1.00 -17.00
C SER A 285 -0.40 -2.30 -17.01
N GLU A 286 -0.90 -2.76 -15.86
CA GLU A 286 -1.54 -4.08 -15.74
C GLU A 286 -2.99 -3.97 -15.27
N LEU A 287 -3.24 -3.38 -14.09
CA LEU A 287 -4.56 -3.43 -13.47
C LEU A 287 -5.60 -2.56 -14.18
N ILE A 288 -5.28 -1.31 -14.53
CA ILE A 288 -6.21 -0.45 -15.26
C ILE A 288 -6.60 -1.10 -16.60
N PRO A 289 -5.66 -1.54 -17.47
CA PRO A 289 -6.01 -2.26 -18.69
C PRO A 289 -6.82 -3.52 -18.45
N ALA A 290 -6.49 -4.32 -17.43
CA ALA A 290 -7.24 -5.54 -17.11
C ALA A 290 -8.70 -5.24 -16.73
N TYR A 291 -8.93 -4.23 -15.89
CA TYR A 291 -10.29 -3.84 -15.51
C TYR A 291 -11.06 -3.18 -16.66
N GLN A 292 -10.39 -2.44 -17.55
CA GLN A 292 -10.98 -1.96 -18.80
C GLN A 292 -11.38 -3.13 -19.71
N GLN A 293 -10.57 -4.18 -19.81
CA GLN A 293 -10.90 -5.38 -20.56
C GLN A 293 -12.10 -6.12 -19.95
N ILE A 294 -12.16 -6.26 -18.63
CA ILE A 294 -13.32 -6.83 -17.92
C ILE A 294 -14.58 -6.03 -18.27
N ARG A 295 -14.52 -4.71 -18.18
CA ARG A 295 -15.62 -3.83 -18.57
C ARG A 295 -16.04 -4.06 -20.03
N GLY A 296 -15.09 -4.16 -20.94
CA GLY A 296 -15.35 -4.47 -22.35
C GLY A 296 -16.08 -5.80 -22.55
N HIS A 297 -15.68 -6.85 -21.85
CA HIS A 297 -16.38 -8.14 -21.88
C HIS A 297 -17.82 -8.04 -21.37
N VAL A 298 -18.05 -7.32 -20.26
CA VAL A 298 -19.40 -7.12 -19.71
C VAL A 298 -20.28 -6.37 -20.71
N LEU A 299 -19.78 -5.29 -21.30
CA LEU A 299 -20.52 -4.50 -22.28
C LEU A 299 -20.87 -5.32 -23.54
N ALA A 300 -19.94 -6.13 -24.04
CA ALA A 300 -20.20 -7.01 -25.18
C ALA A 300 -21.31 -8.03 -24.88
N LEU A 301 -21.30 -8.64 -23.69
CA LEU A 301 -22.36 -9.55 -23.25
C LEU A 301 -23.71 -8.83 -23.12
N LEU A 302 -23.72 -7.61 -22.58
CA LEU A 302 -24.96 -6.83 -22.45
C LEU A 302 -25.60 -6.46 -23.80
N GLN A 303 -24.80 -6.39 -24.87
CA GLN A 303 -25.27 -6.14 -26.23
C GLN A 303 -25.85 -7.40 -26.91
N MET A 304 -25.62 -8.60 -26.37
CA MET A 304 -26.18 -9.83 -26.95
C MET A 304 -27.69 -9.91 -26.71
N GLU A 305 -28.44 -10.27 -27.75
CA GLU A 305 -29.90 -10.45 -27.67
C GLU A 305 -30.27 -11.61 -26.73
N THR A 306 -29.51 -12.70 -26.78
CA THR A 306 -29.68 -13.85 -25.89
C THR A 306 -28.35 -14.31 -25.31
N LEU A 307 -28.37 -14.73 -24.04
CA LEU A 307 -27.19 -15.22 -23.32
C LEU A 307 -27.16 -16.76 -23.20
N GLY A 308 -28.09 -17.45 -23.88
CA GLY A 308 -28.18 -18.91 -23.87
C GLY A 308 -27.29 -19.61 -24.90
N THR A 309 -26.64 -18.87 -25.80
CA THR A 309 -25.89 -19.43 -26.94
C THR A 309 -24.51 -19.96 -26.53
N PRO A 310 -23.89 -20.84 -27.34
CA PRO A 310 -22.51 -21.27 -27.12
C PRO A 310 -21.52 -20.11 -27.06
N GLU A 311 -21.69 -19.11 -27.92
CA GLU A 311 -20.82 -17.91 -27.99
C GLU A 311 -20.94 -17.07 -26.71
N ALA A 312 -22.17 -16.89 -26.20
CA ALA A 312 -22.39 -16.19 -24.94
C ALA A 312 -21.75 -16.92 -23.76
N ARG A 313 -21.82 -18.26 -23.74
CA ARG A 313 -21.18 -19.09 -22.71
C ARG A 313 -19.66 -19.00 -22.76
N GLU A 314 -19.07 -18.96 -23.94
CA GLU A 314 -17.63 -18.74 -24.11
C GLU A 314 -17.23 -17.34 -23.64
N ALA A 315 -17.98 -16.31 -24.01
CA ALA A 315 -17.74 -14.94 -23.55
C ALA A 315 -17.88 -14.78 -22.02
N LEU A 316 -18.84 -15.45 -21.40
CA LEU A 316 -18.99 -15.50 -19.94
C LEU A 316 -17.81 -16.22 -19.26
N ALA A 317 -17.32 -17.31 -19.85
CA ALA A 317 -16.14 -18.01 -19.35
C ALA A 317 -14.88 -17.14 -19.46
N GLN A 318 -14.73 -16.39 -20.56
CA GLN A 318 -13.63 -15.45 -20.73
C GLN A 318 -13.72 -14.29 -19.72
N LEU A 319 -14.91 -13.71 -19.50
CA LEU A 319 -15.13 -12.70 -18.48
C LEU A 319 -14.71 -13.22 -17.09
N ALA A 320 -15.18 -14.40 -16.70
CA ALA A 320 -14.84 -15.01 -15.42
C ALA A 320 -13.33 -15.26 -15.27
N ALA A 321 -12.68 -15.79 -16.31
CA ALA A 321 -11.24 -16.03 -16.30
C ALA A 321 -10.42 -14.74 -16.19
N THR A 322 -10.78 -13.71 -16.97
CA THR A 322 -10.11 -12.40 -16.93
C THR A 322 -10.30 -11.72 -15.58
N ALA A 323 -11.53 -11.72 -15.04
CA ALA A 323 -11.83 -11.13 -13.73
C ALA A 323 -11.07 -11.84 -12.59
N HIS A 324 -11.02 -13.17 -12.62
CA HIS A 324 -10.28 -13.94 -11.64
C HIS A 324 -8.78 -13.67 -11.71
N ALA A 325 -8.21 -13.62 -12.91
CA ALA A 325 -6.80 -13.30 -13.10
C ALA A 325 -6.44 -11.90 -12.57
N ALA A 326 -7.28 -10.89 -12.84
CA ALA A 326 -7.07 -9.53 -12.36
C ALA A 326 -7.22 -9.40 -10.84
N TYR A 327 -8.18 -10.11 -10.23
CA TYR A 327 -8.40 -10.07 -8.80
C TYR A 327 -7.38 -10.90 -8.01
N ALA A 328 -7.32 -12.21 -8.27
CA ALA A 328 -6.56 -13.18 -7.48
C ALA A 328 -5.14 -13.43 -8.00
N GLY A 329 -4.88 -13.11 -9.26
CA GLY A 329 -3.62 -13.40 -9.94
C GLY A 329 -3.61 -14.77 -10.61
N ASN A 330 -2.66 -14.95 -11.54
CA ASN A 330 -2.43 -16.21 -12.25
C ASN A 330 -0.93 -16.60 -12.27
N GLY A 331 -0.12 -15.96 -11.41
CA GLY A 331 1.32 -16.15 -11.30
C GLY A 331 2.16 -15.45 -12.38
N LYS A 332 1.56 -14.71 -13.32
CA LYS A 332 2.26 -14.03 -14.43
C LYS A 332 2.16 -12.51 -14.43
N SER A 333 1.17 -11.94 -13.73
CA SER A 333 0.82 -10.51 -13.74
C SER A 333 0.45 -10.02 -12.34
N GLY A 334 0.50 -8.71 -12.13
CA GLY A 334 -0.07 -8.03 -10.96
C GLY A 334 -1.56 -8.35 -10.78
N SER A 335 -2.01 -8.38 -9.53
CA SER A 335 -3.40 -8.63 -9.17
C SER A 335 -3.82 -7.68 -8.06
N ILE A 336 -5.12 -7.52 -7.83
CA ILE A 336 -5.60 -6.71 -6.70
C ILE A 336 -5.14 -7.30 -5.37
N THR A 337 -5.15 -8.63 -5.22
CA THR A 337 -4.65 -9.28 -4.00
C THR A 337 -3.17 -8.98 -3.77
N SER A 338 -2.32 -9.01 -4.81
CA SER A 338 -0.89 -8.72 -4.67
C SER A 338 -0.62 -7.22 -4.47
N LEU A 339 -1.39 -6.34 -5.12
CA LEU A 339 -1.35 -4.89 -4.88
C LEU A 339 -1.68 -4.58 -3.42
N CYS A 340 -2.81 -5.06 -2.90
CA CYS A 340 -3.22 -4.82 -1.51
C CYS A 340 -2.19 -5.37 -0.50
N ALA A 341 -1.62 -6.54 -0.76
CA ALA A 341 -0.55 -7.11 0.07
C ALA A 341 0.72 -6.25 0.08
N GLN A 342 1.07 -5.65 -1.06
CA GLN A 342 2.25 -4.79 -1.21
C GLN A 342 2.01 -3.37 -0.69
N LEU A 343 0.79 -2.81 -0.81
CA LEU A 343 0.43 -1.56 -0.14
C LEU A 343 0.64 -1.67 1.38
N GLN A 344 0.31 -2.82 1.98
CA GLN A 344 0.60 -3.09 3.40
C GLN A 344 2.10 -3.20 3.71
N GLN A 345 2.98 -3.40 2.73
CA GLN A 345 4.44 -3.40 2.96
C GLN A 345 4.99 -1.98 3.06
N LEU A 346 4.37 -1.00 2.39
CA LEU A 346 4.73 0.43 2.53
C LEU A 346 4.61 0.93 3.97
N ALA A 347 3.67 0.36 4.75
CA ALA A 347 3.47 0.67 6.17
C ALA A 347 4.50 0.00 7.09
N THR A 348 5.75 -0.02 6.66
CA THR A 348 6.92 -0.47 7.44
C THR A 348 7.81 0.74 7.73
N MET A 349 8.17 0.94 8.99
CA MET A 349 9.18 1.92 9.40
C MET A 349 10.42 1.19 9.90
N ASP A 350 11.57 1.82 9.70
CA ASP A 350 12.82 1.36 10.26
C ASP A 350 12.90 1.77 11.73
N ILE A 351 13.49 0.90 12.54
CA ILE A 351 13.81 1.16 13.94
C ILE A 351 15.32 1.36 14.02
N LEU A 352 15.76 2.57 14.35
CA LEU A 352 17.15 3.00 14.32
C LEU A 352 17.65 3.36 15.72
N PRO A 353 18.96 3.32 15.99
CA PRO A 353 19.51 3.75 17.29
C PRO A 353 19.27 5.25 17.52
N VAL A 354 19.02 5.62 18.78
CA VAL A 354 18.84 7.03 19.22
C VAL A 354 20.17 7.69 19.55
#